data_AF-A0A7K3VPX3-F1
#
_entry.id   AF-A0A7K3VPX3-F1
#
_cell.length_a   1.000
_cell.length_b   1.000
_cell.length_c   1.000
_cell.angle_alpha   90.00
_cell.angle_beta   90.00
_cell.angle_gamma   90.00
#
_symmetry.space_group_name_H-M   'P 1'
#
loop_
_entity.id
_entity.type
_entity.pdbx_description
1 polymer ?
#
loop_
_entity_poly.entity_id
_entity_poly.type
_entity_poly.pdbx_seq_one_letter_code
_entity_poly.pdbx_strand_id
1 'polypeptide(L)'
;MDTARDAAHRGLLKLMLRLPSLRGELQLLWPSDPSFEALCEAYQDATATLERLVQRPGDGEDGLVEEYRGVCQALESDVALRCRARMARPGPDRRS
;
A
#
# COMPACT_ATOMS: atom_id res chain seq x y z
N MET A 1 -7.40 -4.76 20.16
CA MET A 1 -6.35 -3.88 19.65
C MET A 1 -6.05 -4.39 18.26
N ASP A 2 -6.23 -3.57 17.23
CA ASP A 2 -5.75 -3.94 15.89
C ASP A 2 -4.23 -4.07 15.96
N THR A 3 -3.69 -5.17 15.45
CA THR A 3 -2.24 -5.33 15.35
C THR A 3 -1.71 -4.63 14.10
N ALA A 4 -0.41 -4.32 14.06
CA ALA A 4 0.26 -3.78 12.86
C ALA A 4 -0.03 -4.64 11.62
N ARG A 5 -0.10 -5.96 11.80
CA ARG A 5 -0.44 -6.93 10.76
C ARG A 5 -1.88 -6.80 10.26
N ASP A 6 -2.84 -6.51 11.14
CA ASP A 6 -4.23 -6.28 10.75
C ASP A 6 -4.38 -4.97 9.97
N ALA A 7 -3.67 -3.91 10.39
CA ALA A 7 -3.60 -2.65 9.66
C ALA A 7 -2.98 -2.85 8.27
N ALA A 8 -1.85 -3.54 8.20
CA ALA A 8 -1.19 -3.90 6.96
C ALA A 8 -2.10 -4.75 6.05
N HIS A 9 -2.86 -5.70 6.59
CA HIS A 9 -3.79 -6.49 5.78
C HIS A 9 -4.90 -5.61 5.18
N ARG A 10 -5.45 -4.66 5.94
CA ARG A 10 -6.42 -3.70 5.39
C ARG A 10 -5.80 -2.83 4.30
N GLY A 11 -4.57 -2.39 4.48
CA GLY A 11 -3.80 -1.66 3.47
C GLY A 11 -3.59 -2.45 2.19
N LEU A 12 -3.25 -3.75 2.30
CA LEU A 12 -3.16 -4.66 1.17
C LEU A 12 -4.49 -4.72 0.39
N LEU A 13 -5.62 -4.87 1.09
CA LEU A 13 -6.93 -4.93 0.45
C LEU A 13 -7.25 -3.63 -0.30
N LYS A 14 -6.96 -2.46 0.29
CA LYS A 14 -7.12 -1.17 -0.38
C LYS A 14 -6.22 -1.06 -1.62
N LEU A 15 -4.94 -1.47 -1.52
CA LEU A 15 -4.01 -1.50 -2.66
C LEU A 15 -4.51 -2.42 -3.77
N MET A 16 -5.07 -3.58 -3.45
CA MET A 16 -5.64 -4.50 -4.44
C MET A 16 -6.85 -3.92 -5.18
N LEU A 17 -7.63 -3.05 -4.54
CA LEU A 17 -8.71 -2.32 -5.19
C LEU A 17 -8.18 -1.21 -6.09
N ARG A 18 -7.12 -0.51 -5.65
CA ARG A 18 -6.51 0.61 -6.37
C ARG A 18 -5.62 0.20 -7.54
N LEU A 19 -4.95 -0.95 -7.43
CA LEU A 19 -3.99 -1.49 -8.40
C LEU A 19 -4.45 -2.88 -8.88
N PRO A 20 -5.62 -3.00 -9.55
CA PRO A 20 -6.23 -4.28 -9.86
C PRO A 20 -5.35 -5.17 -10.76
N SER A 21 -4.56 -4.59 -11.65
CA SER A 21 -3.64 -5.31 -12.53
C SER A 21 -2.47 -5.95 -11.80
N LEU A 22 -2.20 -5.56 -10.54
CA LEU A 22 -1.09 -6.06 -9.73
C LEU A 22 -1.54 -7.01 -8.61
N ARG A 23 -2.83 -7.34 -8.51
CA ARG A 23 -3.39 -8.17 -7.42
C ARG A 23 -2.61 -9.47 -7.17
N GLY A 24 -2.26 -10.18 -8.24
CA GLY A 24 -1.49 -11.43 -8.12
C GLY A 24 -0.13 -11.21 -7.47
N GLU A 25 0.61 -10.18 -7.88
CA GLU A 25 1.91 -9.86 -7.30
C GLU A 25 1.81 -9.37 -5.86
N LEU A 26 0.80 -8.56 -5.54
CA LEU A 26 0.55 -8.10 -4.16
C LEU A 26 0.32 -9.29 -3.22
N GLN A 27 -0.45 -10.30 -3.65
CA GLN A 27 -0.68 -11.52 -2.87
C GLN A 27 0.59 -12.38 -2.71
N LEU A 28 1.48 -12.39 -3.69
CA LEU A 28 2.74 -13.12 -3.62
C LEU A 28 3.76 -12.42 -2.70
N LEU A 29 3.82 -11.09 -2.72
CA LEU A 29 4.71 -10.30 -1.87
C LEU A 29 4.28 -10.33 -0.40
N TRP A 30 2.98 -10.23 -0.14
CA TRP A 30 2.41 -10.12 1.21
C TRP A 30 2.97 -11.10 2.25
N PRO A 31 2.95 -12.44 2.04
CA PRO A 31 3.43 -13.38 3.04
C PRO A 31 4.96 -13.50 3.11
N SER A 32 5.69 -12.98 2.12
CA SER A 32 7.11 -13.29 1.90
C SER A 32 8.06 -12.14 2.19
N ASP A 33 7.54 -10.92 2.40
CA ASP A 33 8.34 -9.71 2.44
C ASP A 33 7.88 -8.75 3.56
N PRO A 34 8.57 -8.74 4.72
CA PRO A 34 8.24 -7.87 5.84
C PRO A 34 8.31 -6.37 5.50
N SER A 35 9.19 -5.99 4.55
CA SER A 35 9.26 -4.58 4.10
C SER A 35 8.04 -4.19 3.28
N PHE A 36 7.44 -5.13 2.57
CA PHE A 36 6.18 -4.93 1.88
C PHE A 36 4.99 -4.91 2.85
N GLU A 37 5.02 -5.72 3.92
CA GLU A 37 4.02 -5.65 5.01
C GLU A 37 3.98 -4.24 5.62
N ALA A 38 5.14 -3.64 5.91
CA ALA A 38 5.24 -2.26 6.42
C ALA A 38 4.72 -1.20 5.42
N LEU A 39 4.93 -1.39 4.11
CA LEU A 39 4.35 -0.49 3.09
C LEU A 39 2.82 -0.55 3.07
N CYS A 40 2.25 -1.75 3.23
CA CYS A 40 0.80 -1.91 3.35
C CYS A 40 0.27 -1.24 4.62
N GLU A 41 0.97 -1.36 5.75
CA GLU A 41 0.61 -0.66 7.00
C GLU A 41 0.59 0.85 6.79
N ALA A 42 1.67 1.42 6.25
CA ALA A 42 1.77 2.85 5.97
C ALA A 42 0.66 3.34 5.03
N TYR A 43 0.28 2.52 4.05
CA TYR A 43 -0.84 2.83 3.15
C TYR A 43 -2.18 2.83 3.87
N GLN A 44 -2.41 1.90 4.79
CA GLN A 44 -3.61 1.90 5.63
C GLN A 44 -3.68 3.17 6.48
N ASP A 45 -2.58 3.58 7.11
CA ASP A 45 -2.54 4.75 7.98
C ASP A 45 -2.75 6.05 7.20
N ALA A 46 -2.10 6.19 6.04
CA ALA A 46 -2.26 7.34 5.16
C ALA A 46 -3.71 7.45 4.66
N THR A 47 -4.29 6.35 4.19
CA THR A 47 -5.67 6.35 3.69
C THR A 47 -6.70 6.56 4.79
N ALA A 48 -6.50 6.00 5.99
CA ALA A 48 -7.37 6.23 7.13
C ALA A 48 -7.33 7.70 7.60
N THR A 49 -6.15 8.31 7.57
CA THR A 49 -6.01 9.74 7.91
C THR A 49 -6.66 10.62 6.85
N LEU A 50 -6.46 10.31 5.57
CA LEU A 50 -7.12 11.01 4.47
C LEU A 50 -8.65 10.89 4.55
N GLU A 51 -9.17 9.69 4.82
CA GLU A 51 -10.60 9.44 5.01
C GLU A 51 -11.15 10.28 6.17
N ARG A 52 -10.42 10.36 7.30
CA ARG A 52 -10.78 11.21 8.44
C ARG A 52 -10.85 12.68 8.04
N LEU A 53 -9.79 13.18 7.39
CA LEU A 53 -9.68 14.59 6.95
C LEU A 53 -10.82 14.97 6.00
N VAL A 54 -11.18 14.07 5.08
CA VAL A 54 -12.28 14.30 4.12
C VAL A 54 -13.65 14.27 4.79
N GLN A 55 -13.88 13.38 5.76
CA GLN A 55 -15.18 13.23 6.42
C GLN A 55 -15.43 14.26 7.51
N ARG A 56 -14.37 14.69 8.21
CA ARG A 56 -14.44 15.60 9.36
C ARG A 56 -13.26 16.57 9.30
N PRO A 57 -13.27 17.52 8.35
CA PRO A 57 -12.23 18.53 8.27
C PRO A 57 -12.24 19.36 9.56
N GLY A 58 -11.11 19.40 10.25
CA GLY A 58 -10.86 20.34 11.34
C GLY A 58 -10.47 21.72 10.82
N ASP A 59 -10.58 22.73 11.68
CA ASP A 59 -10.17 24.09 11.34
C ASP A 59 -8.68 24.13 10.95
N GLY A 60 -8.39 24.60 9.73
CA GLY A 60 -7.02 24.70 9.21
C GLY A 60 -6.44 23.43 8.59
N GLU A 61 -7.22 22.36 8.43
CA GLU A 61 -6.76 21.10 7.81
C GLU A 61 -6.91 21.07 6.26
N ASP A 62 -7.37 22.16 5.63
CA ASP A 62 -7.67 22.20 4.17
C ASP A 62 -6.46 21.80 3.29
N GLY A 63 -5.24 22.17 3.71
CA GLY A 63 -4.01 21.79 2.99
C GLY A 63 -3.57 20.34 3.20
N LEU A 64 -3.98 19.71 4.31
CA LEU A 64 -3.56 18.36 4.66
C LEU A 64 -4.21 17.31 3.76
N VAL A 65 -5.40 17.57 3.24
CA VAL A 65 -6.08 16.64 2.32
C VAL A 65 -5.21 16.41 1.07
N GLU A 66 -4.68 17.47 0.47
CA GLU A 66 -3.85 17.36 -0.73
C GLU A 66 -2.49 16.72 -0.41
N GLU A 67 -1.90 17.06 0.74
CA GLU A 67 -0.66 16.43 1.20
C GLU A 67 -0.83 14.92 1.37
N TYR A 68 -1.88 14.47 2.06
CA TYR A 68 -2.16 13.04 2.25
C TYR A 68 -2.56 12.33 0.96
N ARG A 69 -3.18 13.02 0.00
CA ARG A 69 -3.36 12.47 -1.37
C ARG A 69 -2.01 12.22 -2.04
N GLY A 70 -1.07 13.15 -1.93
CA GLY A 70 0.30 12.98 -2.41
C GLY A 70 1.00 11.79 -1.76
N VAL A 71 0.89 11.65 -0.44
CA VAL A 71 1.44 10.48 0.30
C VAL A 71 0.84 9.17 -0.21
N CYS A 72 -0.48 9.10 -0.39
CA CYS A 72 -1.15 7.90 -0.92
C CYS A 72 -0.64 7.55 -2.32
N GLN A 73 -0.47 8.54 -3.20
CA GLN A 73 0.05 8.33 -4.57
C GLN A 73 1.51 7.88 -4.58
N ALA A 74 2.34 8.41 -3.69
CA ALA A 74 3.73 8.00 -3.55
C ALA A 74 3.81 6.52 -3.12
N LEU A 75 3.03 6.13 -2.12
CA LEU A 75 2.94 4.74 -1.66
C LEU A 75 2.40 3.79 -2.76
N GLU A 76 1.36 4.20 -3.49
CA GLU A 76 0.84 3.45 -4.65
C GLU A 76 1.94 3.23 -5.72
N SER A 77 2.77 4.25 -5.96
CA SER A 77 3.87 4.19 -6.93
C SER A 77 5.00 3.27 -6.47
N ASP A 78 5.40 3.33 -5.20
CA ASP A 78 6.44 2.46 -4.63
C ASP A 78 6.02 1.00 -4.65
N VAL A 79 4.77 0.72 -4.31
CA VAL A 79 4.17 -0.62 -4.40
C VAL A 79 4.19 -1.11 -5.86
N ALA A 80 3.75 -0.27 -6.80
CA ALA A 80 3.75 -0.64 -8.21
C ALA A 80 5.16 -0.92 -8.76
N LEU A 81 6.15 -0.11 -8.36
CA LEU A 81 7.55 -0.31 -8.71
C LEU A 81 8.07 -1.64 -8.15
N ARG A 82 7.75 -1.95 -6.89
CA ARG A 82 8.17 -3.21 -6.25
C ARG A 82 7.57 -4.44 -6.93
N CYS A 83 6.28 -4.41 -7.28
CA CYS A 83 5.65 -5.48 -8.06
C CYS A 83 6.32 -5.67 -9.42
N ARG A 84 6.59 -4.57 -10.14
CA ARG A 84 7.27 -4.62 -11.44
C ARG A 84 8.70 -5.15 -11.33
N ALA A 85 9.45 -4.71 -10.33
CA ALA A 85 10.81 -5.20 -10.08
C ALA A 85 10.83 -6.70 -9.78
N ARG A 86 9.81 -7.20 -9.06
CA ARG A 86 9.65 -8.64 -8.83
C ARG A 86 9.35 -9.40 -10.13
N MET A 87 8.41 -8.93 -10.95
CA MET A 87 8.09 -9.58 -12.24
C MET A 87 9.27 -9.56 -13.21
N ALA A 88 10.10 -8.50 -13.17
CA ALA A 88 11.28 -8.38 -14.01
C ALA A 88 12.46 -9.25 -13.55
N ARG A 89 12.44 -9.77 -12.32
CA ARG A 89 13.46 -10.70 -11.85
C ARG A 89 13.24 -12.05 -12.53
N PRO A 90 14.17 -12.53 -13.37
CA PRO A 90 14.10 -13.89 -13.87
C PRO A 90 14.13 -14.84 -12.66
N GLY A 91 13.12 -15.70 -12.55
CA GLY A 91 13.12 -16.73 -11.51
C GLY A 91 14.39 -17.58 -11.60
N PRO A 92 14.89 -18.14 -10.48
CA PRO A 92 15.97 -19.11 -10.56
C PRO A 92 15.50 -20.23 -11.49
N ASP A 93 16.30 -20.48 -12.52
CA ASP A 93 16.12 -21.47 -13.57
C ASP A 93 15.52 -22.76 -12.96
N ARG A 94 14.28 -23.10 -13.31
CA ARG A 94 13.76 -24.46 -13.08
C ARG A 94 14.42 -25.37 -14.12
N ARG A 95 15.72 -25.57 -13.99
CA ARG A 95 16.48 -26.61 -14.68
C ARG A 95 17.29 -27.36 -13.63
N SER A 96 16.73 -28.47 -13.15
CA SER A 96 17.37 -29.79 -13.00
C SER A 96 16.32 -30.77 -12.52
#